data_AF-A0A1Y3AVG2-F1
#
_entry.id   AF-A0A1Y3AVG2-F1
#
_cell.length_a   1.000
_cell.length_b   1.000
_cell.length_c   1.000
_cell.angle_alpha   90.00
_cell.angle_beta   90.00
_cell.angle_gamma   90.00
#
_symmetry.space_group_name_H-M   'P 1'
#
loop_
_entity.id
_entity.type
_entity.pdbx_description
1 polymer ?
#
loop_
_entity_poly.entity_id
_entity_poly.type
_entity_poly.pdbx_seq_one_letter_code
_entity_poly.pdbx_strand_id
1 'polypeptide(L)'
;MAEFIKTVNRLKPKFIALHCQEFGGKDYRNTSAYVDDFVRTLISNDEMIDFDTIRIFLDEDYSFDDKYTALGSFYFIHKTQNASIWNFDGKFFT
;
A
#
# COMPACT_ATOMS: atom_id res chain seq x y z
N MET A 1 7.00 -11.05 4.50
CA MET A 1 5.55 -11.26 4.28
C MET A 1 4.91 -12.16 5.33
N ALA A 2 5.41 -13.38 5.57
CA ALA A 2 4.77 -14.36 6.45
C ALA A 2 4.35 -13.83 7.85
N GLU A 3 5.23 -13.11 8.56
CA GLU A 3 4.89 -12.58 9.90
C GLU A 3 3.83 -11.47 9.88
N PHE A 4 3.78 -10.68 8.81
CA PHE A 4 2.74 -9.67 8.63
C PHE A 4 1.37 -10.36 8.49
N ILE A 5 1.28 -11.36 7.60
CA ILE A 5 0.05 -12.13 7.39
C ILE A 5 -0.39 -12.87 8.66
N LYS A 6 0.54 -13.52 9.37
CA LYS A 6 0.23 -14.13 10.69
C LYS A 6 -0.33 -13.11 11.68
N THR A 7 0.19 -11.89 11.66
CA THR A 7 -0.27 -10.80 12.53
C THR A 7 -1.67 -10.33 12.14
N VAL A 8 -1.95 -10.16 10.85
CA VAL A 8 -3.30 -9.84 10.35
C VAL A 8 -4.29 -10.93 10.77
N ASN A 9 -3.93 -12.20 10.56
CA ASN A 9 -4.78 -13.32 10.94
C ASN A 9 -5.08 -13.37 12.44
N ARG A 10 -4.06 -13.11 13.27
CA ARG A 10 -4.18 -13.14 14.74
C ARG A 10 -4.95 -11.95 15.30
N LEU A 11 -4.71 -10.75 14.78
CA LEU A 11 -5.32 -9.52 15.30
C LEU A 11 -6.68 -9.19 14.68
N LYS A 12 -6.99 -9.76 13.50
CA LYS A 12 -8.21 -9.50 12.72
C LYS A 12 -8.53 -8.00 12.62
N PRO A 13 -7.57 -7.15 12.19
CA PRO A 13 -7.78 -5.71 12.17
C PRO A 13 -8.88 -5.32 11.18
N LYS A 14 -9.57 -4.22 11.47
CA LYS A 14 -10.59 -3.64 10.57
C LYS A 14 -10.05 -2.54 9.66
N PHE A 15 -8.86 -2.05 9.97
CA PHE A 15 -8.13 -1.08 9.19
C PHE A 15 -6.63 -1.33 9.35
N ILE A 16 -5.89 -1.26 8.25
CA ILE A 16 -4.44 -1.36 8.24
C ILE A 16 -3.89 -0.16 7.48
N ALA A 17 -2.96 0.56 8.10
CA ALA A 17 -2.11 1.55 7.43
C ALA A 17 -0.67 1.03 7.48
N LEU A 18 -0.07 0.84 6.31
CA LEU A 18 1.32 0.42 6.16
C LEU A 18 2.08 1.54 5.45
N HIS A 19 3.11 2.04 6.11
CA HIS A 19 4.03 3.03 5.54
C HIS A 19 5.37 2.35 5.23
N CYS A 20 5.89 2.60 4.04
CA CYS A 20 7.15 2.06 3.56
C CYS A 20 8.09 3.22 3.25
N GLN A 21 9.32 3.12 3.76
CA GLN A 21 10.44 3.99 3.43
C GLN A 21 11.43 3.20 2.59
N GLU A 22 12.02 3.84 1.58
CA GLU A 22 12.96 3.21 0.65
C GLU A 22 12.37 1.96 -0.04
N PHE A 23 11.08 2.01 -0.35
CA PHE A 23 10.32 0.93 -0.96
C PHE A 23 10.82 0.66 -2.39
N GLY A 24 11.35 -0.55 -2.61
CA GLY A 24 12.05 -0.90 -3.86
C GLY A 24 13.48 -0.34 -3.93
N GLY A 25 13.96 0.42 -2.96
CA GLY A 25 15.28 1.05 -3.01
C GLY A 25 15.41 2.15 -4.08
N LYS A 26 16.56 2.84 -4.10
CA LYS A 26 16.79 4.01 -4.97
C LYS A 26 17.09 3.68 -6.44
N ASP A 27 17.31 2.41 -6.76
CA ASP A 27 17.56 1.94 -8.13
C ASP A 27 16.26 1.48 -8.83
N TYR A 28 15.33 2.42 -9.02
CA TYR A 28 13.97 2.13 -9.49
C TYR A 28 13.91 1.36 -10.81
N ARG A 29 14.90 1.55 -11.70
CA ARG A 29 14.95 0.93 -13.04
C ARG A 29 15.04 -0.59 -12.95
N ASN A 30 15.64 -1.10 -11.87
CA ASN A 30 15.79 -2.52 -11.61
C ASN A 30 14.78 -3.05 -10.59
N THR A 31 14.04 -2.18 -9.90
CA THR A 31 13.29 -2.56 -8.70
C THR A 31 11.77 -2.38 -8.79
N SER A 32 11.26 -1.68 -9.80
CA SER A 32 9.82 -1.52 -10.06
C SER A 32 9.09 -2.86 -10.17
N ALA A 33 9.66 -3.84 -10.87
CA ALA A 33 9.08 -5.18 -10.98
C ALA A 33 8.97 -5.91 -9.61
N TYR A 34 9.92 -5.69 -8.69
CA TYR A 34 9.84 -6.26 -7.34
C TYR A 34 8.79 -5.55 -6.47
N VAL A 35 8.61 -4.24 -6.68
CA VAL A 35 7.54 -3.47 -6.04
C VAL A 35 6.18 -4.02 -6.48
N ASP A 36 5.96 -4.18 -7.79
CA ASP A 36 4.71 -4.72 -8.33
C ASP A 36 4.42 -6.14 -7.82
N ASP A 37 5.43 -7.01 -7.81
CA ASP A 37 5.29 -8.38 -7.29
C ASP A 37 4.99 -8.41 -5.79
N PHE A 38 5.59 -7.51 -5.01
CA PHE A 38 5.27 -7.35 -3.60
C PHE A 38 3.82 -6.92 -3.40
N VAL A 39 3.36 -5.89 -4.13
CA VAL A 39 1.98 -5.40 -4.04
C VAL A 39 1.00 -6.50 -4.41
N ARG A 40 1.25 -7.21 -5.51
CA ARG A 40 0.42 -8.33 -5.96
C ARG A 40 0.35 -9.43 -4.91
N THR A 41 1.51 -9.86 -4.39
CA THR A 41 1.60 -10.93 -3.39
C THR A 41 0.92 -10.56 -2.08
N LEU A 42 1.01 -9.29 -1.66
CA LEU A 42 0.35 -8.79 -0.45
C LEU A 42 -1.17 -8.83 -0.61
N ILE A 43 -1.70 -8.32 -1.72
CA ILE A 43 -3.15 -8.21 -1.94
C ILE A 43 -3.78 -9.58 -2.22
N SER A 44 -3.06 -10.49 -2.90
CA SER A 44 -3.58 -11.81 -3.27
C SER A 44 -3.60 -12.83 -2.13
N ASN A 45 -3.16 -12.45 -0.93
CA ASN A 45 -3.12 -13.35 0.20
C ASN A 45 -4.51 -13.54 0.82
N ASP A 46 -4.87 -14.78 1.17
CA ASP A 46 -6.22 -15.15 1.64
C ASP A 46 -6.63 -14.37 2.89
N GLU A 47 -5.69 -14.07 3.80
CA GLU A 47 -5.95 -13.28 5.00
C GLU A 47 -6.32 -11.81 4.71
N MET A 48 -6.09 -11.34 3.48
CA MET A 48 -6.42 -10.00 3.02
C MET A 48 -7.76 -9.93 2.26
N ILE A 49 -8.44 -11.06 2.03
CA ILE A 49 -9.64 -11.14 1.16
C ILE A 49 -10.81 -10.25 1.62
N ASP A 50 -10.92 -10.01 2.92
CA ASP A 50 -12.02 -9.22 3.49
C ASP A 50 -11.76 -7.69 3.45
N PHE A 51 -10.60 -7.26 2.95
CA PHE A 51 -10.29 -5.85 2.71
C PHE A 51 -10.68 -5.48 1.28
N ASP A 52 -11.93 -5.08 1.07
CA ASP A 52 -12.48 -4.77 -0.25
C ASP A 52 -12.11 -3.37 -0.75
N THR A 53 -11.73 -2.48 0.17
CA THR A 53 -11.33 -1.13 -0.15
C THR A 53 -9.83 -0.98 0.13
N ILE A 54 -9.07 -0.93 -0.96
CA ILE A 54 -7.62 -0.83 -0.97
C ILE A 54 -7.22 0.51 -1.61
N ARG A 55 -6.29 1.23 -0.99
CA ARG A 55 -5.71 2.47 -1.51
C ARG A 55 -4.20 2.42 -1.35
N ILE A 56 -3.49 2.61 -2.44
CA ILE A 56 -2.03 2.51 -2.49
C ILE A 56 -1.53 3.77 -3.16
N PHE A 57 -0.58 4.43 -2.49
CA PHE A 57 0.10 5.61 -2.98
C PHE A 57 1.59 5.29 -3.01
N LEU A 58 2.15 5.22 -4.21
CA LEU A 58 3.57 5.00 -4.43
C LEU A 58 4.16 6.27 -5.04
N ASP A 59 5.40 6.55 -4.68
CA ASP A 59 6.21 7.51 -5.42
C ASP A 59 6.62 6.87 -6.76
N GLU A 60 5.89 7.20 -7.83
CA GLU A 60 6.15 6.72 -9.19
C GLU A 60 6.79 7.80 -10.07
N ASP A 61 7.15 8.97 -9.52
CA ASP A 61 7.81 10.01 -10.30
C ASP A 61 9.30 9.69 -10.47
N TYR A 62 9.57 8.89 -11.49
CA TYR A 62 10.91 8.50 -11.92
C TYR A 62 11.63 9.56 -12.76
N SER A 63 11.00 10.73 -12.98
CA SER A 63 11.50 11.74 -13.93
C SER A 63 12.78 12.43 -13.45
N PHE A 64 13.03 12.44 -12.14
CA PHE A 64 14.19 13.06 -11.53
C PHE A 64 14.78 12.15 -10.46
N ASP A 65 15.93 11.55 -10.76
CA ASP A 65 16.66 10.64 -9.85
C ASP A 65 16.92 11.30 -8.47
N ASP A 66 17.07 12.63 -8.41
CA ASP A 66 17.32 13.41 -7.19
C ASP A 66 16.07 13.66 -6.34
N LYS A 67 14.88 13.45 -6.91
CA LYS A 67 13.58 13.70 -6.26
C LYS A 67 12.84 12.41 -5.89
N TYR A 68 13.27 11.28 -6.43
CA TYR A 68 12.69 9.98 -6.11
C TYR A 68 12.93 9.62 -4.65
N THR A 69 11.84 9.50 -3.89
CA THR A 69 11.87 9.25 -2.44
C THR A 69 11.64 7.78 -2.08
N ALA A 70 11.17 6.96 -3.03
CA ALA A 70 10.82 5.56 -2.80
C ALA A 70 9.83 5.39 -1.63
N LEU A 71 8.88 6.31 -1.47
CA LEU A 71 7.86 6.22 -0.42
C LEU A 71 6.66 5.41 -0.89
N GLY A 72 6.07 4.68 0.05
CA GLY A 72 4.84 3.93 -0.18
C GLY A 72 3.88 4.04 1.00
N SER A 73 2.60 4.23 0.73
CA SER A 73 1.54 4.17 1.74
C SER A 73 0.41 3.27 1.25
N PHE A 74 0.05 2.29 2.06
CA PHE A 74 -0.99 1.31 1.77
C PHE A 74 -2.06 1.40 2.86
N TYR A 75 -3.31 1.45 2.41
CA TYR A 75 -4.47 1.45 3.28
C TYR A 75 -5.38 0.30 2.87
N PHE A 76 -5.66 -0.58 3.83
CA PHE A 76 -6.59 -1.69 3.67
C PHE A 76 -7.74 -1.48 4.64
N ILE A 77 -8.96 -1.39 4.11
CA ILE A 77 -10.18 -1.18 4.88
C ILE A 77 -11.04 -2.43 4.76
N HIS A 78 -11.38 -3.03 5.90
CA HIS A 78 -12.22 -4.23 5.94
C HIS A 78 -13.63 -3.88 5.48
N LYS A 79 -14.29 -4.79 4.74
CA LYS A 79 -15.65 -4.66 4.17
C LYS A 79 -16.78 -4.28 5.13
N THR A 80 -16.49 -4.23 6.43
CA THR A 80 -17.44 -3.86 7.49
C THR A 80 -17.22 -2.42 7.97
N GLN A 81 -16.28 -1.68 7.36
CA GLN A 81 -15.95 -0.31 7.72
C GLN A 81 -16.22 0.59 6.52
N ASN A 82 -16.69 1.80 6.81
CA ASN A 82 -16.79 2.85 5.83
C ASN A 82 -15.66 3.85 6.07
N ALA A 83 -14.86 4.10 5.05
CA ALA A 83 -13.82 5.11 5.08
C ALA A 83 -13.83 5.89 3.76
N SER A 84 -13.46 7.16 3.84
CA SER A 84 -13.34 8.03 2.67
C SER A 84 -12.03 8.80 2.77
N ILE A 85 -11.47 9.14 1.61
CA ILE A 85 -10.28 9.97 1.51
C ILE A 85 -10.72 11.39 1.18
N TRP A 86 -10.20 12.36 1.91
CA TRP A 86 -10.41 13.75 1.56
C TRP A 86 -9.49 14.14 0.41
N ASN A 87 -10.07 14.54 -0.72
CA ASN A 87 -9.37 15.15 -1.83
C ASN A 87 -9.17 16.65 -1.53
N PHE A 88 -7.92 17.05 -1.27
CA PHE A 88 -7.58 18.43 -0.92
C PHE A 88 -7.75 19.41 -2.09
N ASP A 89 -7.46 18.99 -3.31
CA ASP A 89 -7.56 19.85 -4.51
C ASP A 89 -9.03 20.08 -4.88
N GLY A 90 -9.80 18.99 -4.96
CA GLY A 90 -11.21 19.01 -5.33
C GLY A 90 -12.14 19.44 -4.20
N LYS A 91 -11.69 19.37 -2.93
CA LYS A 91 -12.49 19.64 -1.71
C LYS A 91 -13.71 18.74 -1.56
N PHE A 92 -13.55 17.43 -1.80
CA PHE A 92 -14.61 16.43 -1.62
C PHE A 92 -14.04 15.10 -1.11
N PHE A 93 -14.91 14.22 -0.60
CA PHE A 93 -14.55 12.86 -0.19
C PHE A 93 -14.63 11.88 -1.37
N THR A 94 -13.61 11.03 -1.52
CA THR A 94 -13.50 9.92 -2.50
C THR A 94 -13.49 8.57 -1.82
#